data_AF-A0A1V5KH38-F1
#
_entry.id   AF-A0A1V5KH38-F1
#
_cell.length_a   1.000
_cell.length_b   1.000
_cell.length_c   1.000
_cell.angle_alpha   90.00
_cell.angle_beta   90.00
_cell.angle_gamma   90.00
#
_symmetry.space_group_name_H-M   'P 1'
#
loop_
_entity.id
_entity.type
_entity.pdbx_description
1 polymer ?
#
loop_
_entity_poly.entity_id
_entity_poly.type
_entity_poly.pdbx_seq_one_letter_code
_entity_poly.pdbx_strand_id
1 'polypeptide(L)'
;MVGLVFTAVSALSNLNKTLLSMAEARAAQRALSEVNKALEEVMNKSLTYSDFVSVQYDASGAVSMLSANTILMNRIASDASRTAQANIDALAEQGIELPLGAALGTSVFSGKGPRVKFEILPVGTVHTNFVTEFETAGINQTRHKISLEATATVRIVIPTGAKLVTVRISALMAESILVGSVPDSFIQVGNTSDALNFAP
;
A
#
# COMPACT_ATOMS: atom_id res chain seq x y z
N MET A 1 -43.61 18.10 20.81
CA MET A 1 -42.69 17.05 21.28
C MET A 1 -42.13 16.17 20.16
N VAL A 2 -42.95 15.65 19.24
CA VAL A 2 -42.52 14.72 18.18
C VAL A 2 -41.41 15.28 17.26
N GLY A 3 -41.49 16.55 16.84
CA GLY A 3 -40.46 17.17 15.99
C GLY A 3 -39.09 17.37 16.66
N LEU A 4 -39.06 17.59 17.98
CA LEU A 4 -37.82 17.80 18.75
C LEU A 4 -37.12 16.47 19.04
N VAL A 5 -37.91 15.40 19.23
CA VAL A 5 -37.39 14.03 19.28
C VAL A 5 -36.84 13.62 17.93
N PHE A 6 -37.52 13.93 16.82
CA PHE A 6 -37.05 13.59 15.47
C PHE A 6 -35.73 14.30 15.11
N THR A 7 -35.56 15.56 15.46
CA THR A 7 -34.29 16.30 15.26
C THR A 7 -33.17 15.83 16.17
N ALA A 8 -33.47 15.47 17.42
CA ALA A 8 -32.47 14.92 18.33
C ALA A 8 -31.98 13.53 17.88
N VAL A 9 -32.89 12.67 17.43
CA VAL A 9 -32.58 11.33 16.90
C VAL A 9 -31.76 11.44 15.61
N SER A 10 -32.13 12.35 14.69
CA SER A 10 -31.38 12.55 13.44
C SER A 10 -29.98 13.12 13.71
N ALA A 11 -29.85 14.09 14.62
CA ALA A 11 -28.56 14.64 15.03
C ALA A 11 -27.64 13.57 15.64
N LEU A 12 -28.16 12.71 16.52
CA LEU A 12 -27.41 11.62 17.13
C LEU A 12 -26.96 10.58 16.09
N SER A 13 -27.82 10.28 15.11
CA SER A 13 -27.47 9.37 14.02
C SER A 13 -26.37 9.93 13.12
N ASN A 14 -26.36 11.23 12.86
CA ASN A 14 -25.32 11.90 12.07
C ASN A 14 -23.98 11.95 12.83
N LEU A 15 -24.03 12.22 14.13
CA LEU A 15 -22.87 12.14 15.02
C LEU A 15 -22.19 10.76 14.99
N ASN A 16 -22.98 9.69 15.06
CA ASN A 16 -22.46 8.32 15.00
C ASN A 16 -21.78 8.00 13.67
N LYS A 17 -22.34 8.48 12.54
CA LYS A 17 -21.73 8.31 11.22
C LYS A 17 -20.41 9.06 11.10
N THR A 18 -20.36 10.31 11.54
CA THR A 18 -19.13 11.11 11.53
C THR A 18 -18.06 10.47 12.40
N LEU A 19 -18.42 10.02 13.61
CA LEU A 19 -17.49 9.34 14.51
C LEU A 19 -16.93 8.05 13.89
N LEU A 20 -17.77 7.26 13.21
CA LEU A 20 -17.33 6.06 12.50
C LEU A 20 -16.35 6.38 11.37
N SER A 21 -16.63 7.39 10.55
CA SER A 21 -15.71 7.82 9.48
C SER A 21 -14.38 8.36 10.02
N MET A 22 -14.41 9.07 11.15
CA MET A 22 -13.19 9.54 11.81
C MET A 22 -12.37 8.39 12.39
N ALA A 23 -13.04 7.43 13.04
CA ALA A 23 -12.40 6.22 13.55
C ALA A 23 -11.76 5.42 12.42
N GLU A 24 -12.44 5.31 11.28
CA GLU A 24 -11.90 4.72 10.04
C GLU A 24 -10.65 5.42 9.55
N ALA A 25 -10.69 6.73 9.36
CA ALA A 25 -9.51 7.47 8.91
C ALA A 25 -8.33 7.31 9.88
N ARG A 26 -8.60 7.35 11.19
CA ARG A 26 -7.57 7.22 12.23
C ARG A 26 -6.98 5.82 12.29
N ALA A 27 -7.82 4.80 12.18
CA ALA A 27 -7.39 3.41 12.15
C ALA A 27 -6.60 3.08 10.88
N ALA A 28 -7.06 3.54 9.71
CA ALA A 28 -6.33 3.40 8.45
C ALA A 28 -4.93 4.03 8.56
N GLN A 29 -4.85 5.25 9.08
CA GLN A 29 -3.58 5.98 9.25
C GLN A 29 -2.61 5.25 10.19
N ARG A 30 -3.11 4.68 11.29
CA ARG A 30 -2.29 3.93 12.25
C ARG A 30 -1.87 2.59 11.68
N ALA A 31 -2.79 1.82 11.10
CA ALA A 31 -2.48 0.55 10.46
C ALA A 31 -1.45 0.73 9.33
N LEU A 32 -1.63 1.73 8.47
CA LEU A 32 -0.65 2.05 7.42
C LEU A 32 0.73 2.35 7.99
N SER A 33 0.80 3.14 9.07
CA SER A 33 2.07 3.45 9.73
C SER A 33 2.75 2.20 10.30
N GLU A 34 2.00 1.29 10.91
CA GLU A 34 2.55 0.07 11.51
C GLU A 34 3.02 -0.94 10.46
N VAL A 35 2.30 -1.06 9.33
CA VAL A 35 2.73 -1.88 8.19
C VAL A 35 3.97 -1.26 7.53
N ASN A 36 4.02 0.07 7.36
CA ASN A 36 5.17 0.74 6.76
C ASN A 36 6.46 0.52 7.58
N LYS A 37 6.39 0.61 8.91
CA LYS A 37 7.54 0.30 9.78
C LYS A 37 8.09 -1.11 9.57
N ALA A 38 7.21 -2.09 9.36
CA ALA A 38 7.63 -3.47 9.11
C ALA A 38 8.36 -3.61 7.77
N LEU A 39 7.93 -2.87 6.75
CA LEU A 39 8.63 -2.80 5.46
C LEU A 39 9.99 -2.12 5.60
N GLU A 40 10.08 -1.01 6.33
CA GLU A 40 11.33 -0.32 6.62
C GLU A 40 12.33 -1.22 7.36
N GLU A 41 11.86 -2.01 8.31
CA GLU A 41 12.72 -2.92 9.08
C GLU A 41 13.37 -3.99 8.20
N VAL A 42 12.63 -4.58 7.24
CA VAL A 42 13.22 -5.55 6.31
C VAL A 42 14.10 -4.89 5.25
N MET A 43 13.85 -3.62 4.92
CA MET A 43 14.65 -2.82 3.98
C MET A 43 15.98 -2.32 4.57
N ASN A 44 16.11 -2.24 5.90
CA ASN A 44 17.37 -1.81 6.55
C ASN A 44 18.55 -2.77 6.33
N LYS A 45 18.33 -3.91 5.68
CA LYS A 45 19.39 -4.81 5.22
C LYS A 45 20.00 -4.22 3.95
N SER A 46 21.33 -4.17 3.85
CA SER A 46 22.02 -3.71 2.63
C SER A 46 21.78 -4.70 1.48
N LEU A 47 20.69 -4.48 0.75
CA LEU A 47 20.28 -5.30 -0.39
C LEU A 47 20.49 -4.52 -1.69
N THR A 48 20.91 -5.26 -2.71
CA THR A 48 21.17 -4.76 -4.06
C THR A 48 20.32 -5.52 -5.07
N TYR A 49 20.17 -4.99 -6.28
CA TYR A 49 19.42 -5.66 -7.34
C TYR A 49 19.93 -7.09 -7.63
N SER A 50 21.25 -7.32 -7.54
CA SER A 50 21.87 -8.62 -7.75
C SER A 50 21.49 -9.68 -6.71
N ASP A 51 21.00 -9.28 -5.54
CA ASP A 51 20.50 -10.23 -4.53
C ASP A 51 19.15 -10.82 -4.94
N PHE A 52 18.34 -10.02 -5.65
CA PHE A 52 17.00 -10.40 -6.11
C PHE A 52 17.01 -11.08 -7.48
N VAL A 53 17.87 -10.63 -8.40
CA VAL A 53 17.86 -11.11 -9.79
C VAL A 53 19.27 -11.37 -10.29
N SER A 54 19.46 -12.56 -10.88
CA SER A 54 20.64 -12.91 -11.67
C SER A 54 20.35 -12.73 -13.16
N VAL A 55 21.26 -12.07 -13.86
CA VAL A 55 21.19 -11.86 -15.32
C VAL A 55 22.18 -12.80 -16.00
N GLN A 56 21.70 -13.60 -16.93
CA GLN A 56 22.54 -14.47 -17.76
C GLN A 56 22.65 -13.90 -19.17
N TYR A 57 23.85 -13.90 -19.71
CA TYR A 57 24.16 -13.41 -21.04
C TYR A 57 24.47 -14.56 -21.99
N ASP A 58 24.11 -14.42 -23.26
CA ASP A 58 24.49 -15.38 -24.30
C ASP A 58 25.94 -15.15 -24.78
N ALA A 59 26.39 -15.95 -25.76
CA ALA A 59 27.74 -15.84 -26.33
C ALA A 59 28.02 -14.50 -27.04
N SER A 60 26.99 -13.74 -27.39
CA SER A 60 27.11 -12.40 -28.01
C SER A 60 27.15 -11.27 -26.97
N GLY A 61 26.95 -11.58 -25.69
CA GLY A 61 26.85 -10.60 -24.61
C GLY A 61 25.46 -9.99 -24.44
N ALA A 62 24.43 -10.52 -25.12
CA ALA A 62 23.04 -10.07 -24.98
C ALA A 62 22.36 -10.77 -23.78
N VAL A 63 21.42 -10.07 -23.13
CA VAL A 63 20.63 -10.65 -22.03
C VAL A 63 19.76 -11.79 -22.56
N SER A 64 19.96 -12.99 -22.02
CA SER A 64 19.25 -14.20 -22.44
C SER A 64 18.21 -14.66 -21.41
N MET A 65 18.49 -14.49 -20.12
CA MET A 65 17.59 -14.92 -19.04
C MET A 65 17.75 -14.05 -17.79
N LEU A 66 16.61 -13.74 -17.17
CA LEU A 66 16.54 -13.21 -15.81
C LEU A 66 16.04 -14.31 -14.89
N SER A 67 16.78 -14.59 -13.82
CA SER A 67 16.37 -15.56 -12.80
C SER A 67 16.20 -14.85 -11.47
N ALA A 68 15.00 -14.91 -10.91
CA ALA A 68 14.69 -14.31 -9.62
C ALA A 68 15.08 -15.25 -8.47
N ASN A 69 15.66 -14.70 -7.41
CA ASN A 69 15.92 -15.38 -6.16
C ASN A 69 14.62 -15.49 -5.34
N THR A 70 13.72 -16.36 -5.79
CA THR A 70 12.38 -16.55 -5.21
C THR A 70 12.44 -16.99 -3.76
N ILE A 71 13.49 -17.73 -3.34
CA ILE A 71 13.66 -18.15 -1.94
C ILE A 71 13.94 -16.94 -1.05
N LEU A 72 14.86 -16.05 -1.45
CA LEU A 72 15.15 -14.82 -0.71
C LEU A 72 13.92 -13.91 -0.67
N MET A 73 13.28 -13.69 -1.81
CA MET A 73 12.08 -12.87 -1.92
C MET A 73 10.96 -13.37 -1.00
N ASN A 74 10.63 -14.66 -1.04
CA ASN A 74 9.61 -15.22 -0.17
C ASN A 74 9.99 -15.14 1.32
N ARG A 75 11.29 -15.26 1.66
CA ARG A 75 11.76 -15.08 3.04
C ARG A 75 11.55 -13.64 3.50
N ILE A 76 11.96 -12.64 2.70
CA ILE A 76 11.77 -11.23 3.00
C ILE A 76 10.28 -10.89 3.16
N ALA A 77 9.44 -11.35 2.24
CA ALA A 77 7.99 -11.17 2.34
C ALA A 77 7.46 -11.81 3.63
N SER A 78 7.80 -13.08 3.89
CA SER A 78 7.36 -13.77 5.11
C SER A 78 7.81 -13.07 6.40
N ASP A 79 9.04 -12.53 6.43
CA ASP A 79 9.56 -11.74 7.54
C ASP A 79 8.74 -10.44 7.71
N ALA A 80 8.52 -9.70 6.63
CA ALA A 80 7.74 -8.47 6.62
C ALA A 80 6.29 -8.70 7.07
N SER A 81 5.64 -9.77 6.58
CA SER A 81 4.30 -10.19 7.01
C SER A 81 4.24 -10.45 8.51
N ARG A 82 5.23 -11.14 9.09
CA ARG A 82 5.26 -11.42 10.53
C ARG A 82 5.48 -10.16 11.37
N THR A 83 6.42 -9.30 10.98
CA THR A 83 6.67 -8.03 11.66
C THR A 83 5.45 -7.11 11.58
N ALA A 84 4.84 -6.99 10.39
CA ALA A 84 3.64 -6.18 10.20
C ALA A 84 2.46 -6.72 11.03
N GLN A 85 2.29 -8.05 11.10
CA GLN A 85 1.26 -8.66 11.94
C GLN A 85 1.48 -8.31 13.41
N ALA A 86 2.70 -8.48 13.92
CA ALA A 86 3.03 -8.15 15.31
C ALA A 86 2.77 -6.66 15.64
N ASN A 87 3.10 -5.75 14.71
CA ASN A 87 2.84 -4.31 14.90
C ASN A 87 1.33 -4.00 14.94
N ILE A 88 0.52 -4.67 14.11
CA ILE A 88 -0.94 -4.52 14.09
C ILE A 88 -1.57 -5.13 15.35
N ASP A 89 -1.08 -6.27 15.82
CA ASP A 89 -1.56 -6.90 17.05
C ASP A 89 -1.29 -5.99 18.26
N ALA A 90 -0.10 -5.38 18.34
CA ALA A 90 0.23 -4.39 19.36
C ALA A 90 -0.64 -3.12 19.29
N LEU A 91 -1.05 -2.71 18.08
CA LEU A 91 -2.00 -1.60 17.89
C LEU A 91 -3.39 -1.94 18.45
N ALA A 92 -3.81 -3.21 18.36
CA ALA A 92 -5.09 -3.67 18.88
C ALA A 92 -5.20 -3.52 20.40
N GLU A 93 -4.10 -3.78 21.12
CA GLU A 93 -4.05 -3.68 22.59
C GLU A 93 -4.14 -2.24 23.11
N GLN A 94 -3.61 -1.27 22.37
CA GLN A 94 -3.57 0.13 22.81
C GLN A 94 -4.92 0.83 22.69
N GLY A 95 -5.76 0.37 21.76
CA GLY A 95 -6.98 1.08 21.36
C GLY A 95 -6.69 2.50 20.84
N ILE A 96 -7.73 3.19 20.37
CA ILE A 96 -7.63 4.60 20.02
C ILE A 96 -8.78 5.36 20.67
N GLU A 97 -8.48 6.60 21.09
CA GLU A 97 -9.48 7.51 21.65
C GLU A 97 -9.75 8.67 20.70
N LEU A 98 -11.04 8.94 20.46
CA LEU A 98 -11.49 10.11 19.74
C LEU A 98 -12.40 10.98 20.62
N PRO A 99 -12.17 12.29 20.71
CA PRO A 99 -13.05 13.19 21.43
C PRO A 99 -14.36 13.39 20.65
N LEU A 100 -15.51 13.25 21.32
CA LEU A 100 -16.83 13.40 20.71
C LEU A 100 -17.03 14.77 20.05
N GLY A 101 -16.39 15.82 20.58
CA GLY A 101 -16.49 17.15 20.01
C GLY A 101 -15.92 17.26 18.60
N ALA A 102 -15.04 16.34 18.20
CA ALA A 102 -14.57 16.26 16.82
C ALA A 102 -15.67 15.79 15.84
N ALA A 103 -16.64 15.00 16.31
CA ALA A 103 -17.77 14.55 15.51
C ALA A 103 -18.89 15.59 15.36
N LEU A 104 -18.84 16.71 16.13
CA LEU A 104 -19.80 17.82 16.04
C LEU A 104 -19.57 18.71 14.80
N GLY A 105 -18.52 18.47 14.01
CA GLY A 105 -18.26 19.16 12.74
C GLY A 105 -17.88 20.64 12.87
N THR A 106 -17.67 21.14 14.09
CA THR A 106 -17.31 22.53 14.37
C THR A 106 -15.89 22.58 14.94
N SER A 107 -15.04 23.42 14.35
CA SER A 107 -13.63 23.56 14.76
C SER A 107 -13.48 23.98 16.23
N VAL A 108 -14.44 24.74 16.76
CA VAL A 108 -14.48 25.23 18.15
C VAL A 108 -14.53 24.09 19.19
N PHE A 109 -15.14 22.96 18.84
CA PHE A 109 -15.27 21.79 19.70
C PHE A 109 -14.36 20.62 19.29
N SER A 110 -13.56 20.78 18.24
CA SER A 110 -12.55 19.80 17.87
C SER A 110 -11.58 19.59 19.02
N GLY A 111 -11.44 18.34 19.47
CA GLY A 111 -10.60 18.01 20.63
C GLY A 111 -11.28 18.11 22.01
N LYS A 112 -12.52 18.59 22.09
CA LYS A 112 -13.27 18.75 23.36
C LYS A 112 -14.31 17.65 23.57
N GLY A 113 -14.76 17.50 24.82
CA GLY A 113 -15.82 16.57 25.21
C GLY A 113 -15.30 15.17 25.60
N PRO A 114 -16.23 14.26 25.96
CA PRO A 114 -15.89 12.90 26.38
C PRO A 114 -15.13 12.15 25.28
N ARG A 115 -14.15 11.33 25.68
CA ARG A 115 -13.36 10.50 24.77
C ARG A 115 -14.06 9.17 24.58
N VAL A 116 -14.31 8.79 23.33
CA VAL A 116 -14.82 7.47 22.98
C VAL A 116 -13.65 6.59 22.60
N LYS A 117 -13.53 5.45 23.29
CA LYS A 117 -12.60 4.40 22.94
C LYS A 117 -13.14 3.58 21.79
N PHE A 118 -12.26 3.21 20.89
CA PHE A 118 -12.55 2.24 19.83
C PHE A 118 -11.38 1.28 19.66
N GLU A 119 -11.75 0.08 19.27
CA GLU A 119 -10.84 -1.04 19.14
C GLU A 119 -10.54 -1.25 17.66
N ILE A 120 -9.28 -1.57 17.38
CA ILE A 120 -8.83 -1.98 16.06
C ILE A 120 -8.49 -3.45 16.18
N LEU A 121 -9.26 -4.30 15.53
CA LEU A 121 -9.06 -5.74 15.57
C LEU A 121 -8.47 -6.19 14.22
N PRO A 122 -7.33 -6.88 14.18
CA PRO A 122 -6.85 -7.49 12.95
C PRO A 122 -7.86 -8.50 12.40
N VAL A 123 -7.95 -8.57 11.08
CA VAL A 123 -8.79 -9.55 10.38
C VAL A 123 -7.89 -10.42 9.52
N GLY A 124 -7.62 -11.63 10.02
CA GLY A 124 -6.70 -12.56 9.38
C GLY A 124 -5.25 -12.10 9.50
N THR A 125 -4.42 -12.56 8.55
CA THR A 125 -2.98 -12.29 8.53
C THR A 125 -2.64 -11.16 7.56
N VAL A 126 -1.66 -10.33 7.90
CA VAL A 126 -1.06 -9.39 6.95
C VAL A 126 -0.39 -10.16 5.81
N HIS A 127 -0.85 -9.91 4.59
CA HIS A 127 -0.29 -10.53 3.39
C HIS A 127 0.76 -9.63 2.78
N THR A 128 1.92 -10.18 2.45
CA THR A 128 2.97 -9.48 1.73
C THR A 128 3.47 -10.34 0.58
N ASN A 129 3.83 -9.71 -0.52
CA ASN A 129 4.33 -10.38 -1.72
C ASN A 129 5.18 -9.44 -2.55
N PHE A 130 6.04 -10.03 -3.38
CA PHE A 130 6.80 -9.27 -4.36
C PHE A 130 6.02 -9.12 -5.66
N VAL A 131 6.05 -7.92 -6.23
CA VAL A 131 5.50 -7.59 -7.54
C VAL A 131 6.64 -7.09 -8.41
N THR A 132 6.74 -7.64 -9.63
CA THR A 132 7.79 -7.30 -10.59
C THR A 132 7.18 -6.71 -11.86
N GLU A 133 7.72 -5.59 -12.32
CA GLU A 133 7.21 -4.85 -13.48
C GLU A 133 8.33 -4.54 -14.47
N PHE A 134 8.04 -4.68 -15.77
CA PHE A 134 8.93 -4.27 -16.85
C PHE A 134 8.32 -3.10 -17.60
N GLU A 135 9.03 -1.98 -17.67
CA GLU A 135 8.60 -0.75 -18.33
C GLU A 135 9.62 -0.31 -19.38
N THR A 136 9.16 0.27 -20.49
CA THR A 136 10.05 0.90 -21.46
C THR A 136 10.66 2.17 -20.87
N ALA A 137 11.99 2.23 -20.79
CA ALA A 137 12.75 3.39 -20.30
C ALA A 137 13.52 4.13 -21.41
N GLY A 138 13.46 3.64 -22.64
CA GLY A 138 14.11 4.23 -23.81
C GLY A 138 14.07 3.29 -25.01
N ILE A 139 14.74 3.68 -26.11
CA ILE A 139 14.69 2.98 -27.40
C ILE A 139 15.10 1.49 -27.26
N ASN A 140 16.02 1.17 -26.33
CA ASN A 140 16.48 -0.21 -26.03
C ASN A 140 16.72 -0.43 -24.55
N GLN A 141 15.90 0.21 -23.74
CA GLN A 141 16.06 0.17 -22.30
C GLN A 141 14.75 -0.30 -21.70
N THR A 142 14.82 -1.39 -20.95
CA THR A 142 13.70 -1.89 -20.15
C THR A 142 14.04 -1.70 -18.69
N ARG A 143 13.25 -0.88 -17.99
CA ARG A 143 13.32 -0.75 -16.54
C ARG A 143 12.62 -1.95 -15.92
N HIS A 144 13.34 -2.71 -15.10
CA HIS A 144 12.77 -3.76 -14.28
C HIS A 144 12.66 -3.26 -12.83
N LYS A 145 11.44 -3.20 -12.30
CA LYS A 145 11.13 -2.82 -10.92
C LYS A 145 10.74 -4.04 -10.11
N ILE A 146 11.20 -4.09 -8.88
CA ILE A 146 10.87 -5.13 -7.90
C ILE A 146 10.36 -4.42 -6.66
N SER A 147 9.06 -4.56 -6.39
CA SER A 147 8.38 -3.94 -5.25
C SER A 147 7.92 -5.00 -4.27
N LEU A 148 7.94 -4.68 -2.98
CA LEU A 148 7.31 -5.45 -1.92
C LEU A 148 5.99 -4.78 -1.57
N GLU A 149 4.89 -5.48 -1.80
CA GLU A 149 3.55 -5.02 -1.46
C GLU A 149 3.08 -5.67 -0.17
N ALA A 150 2.35 -4.91 0.64
CA ALA A 150 1.73 -5.37 1.86
C ALA A 150 0.26 -4.95 1.92
N THR A 151 -0.60 -5.89 2.26
CA THR A 151 -2.04 -5.68 2.44
C THR A 151 -2.44 -6.16 3.82
N ALA A 152 -3.03 -5.27 4.61
CA ALA A 152 -3.59 -5.57 5.92
C ALA A 152 -5.05 -5.16 5.99
N THR A 153 -5.88 -6.00 6.60
CA THR A 153 -7.28 -5.69 6.86
C THR A 153 -7.52 -5.64 8.36
N VAL A 154 -8.12 -4.55 8.81
CA VAL A 154 -8.49 -4.33 10.21
C VAL A 154 -9.99 -4.04 10.31
N ARG A 155 -10.59 -4.48 11.42
CA ARG A 155 -11.97 -4.20 11.79
C ARG A 155 -11.98 -3.20 12.92
N ILE A 156 -12.61 -2.07 12.69
CA ILE A 156 -12.84 -1.06 13.71
C ILE A 156 -14.14 -1.38 14.40
N VAL A 157 -14.13 -1.36 15.73
CA VAL A 157 -15.31 -1.57 16.56
C VAL A 157 -15.53 -0.34 17.43
N ILE A 158 -16.71 0.27 17.27
CA ILE A 158 -17.21 1.38 18.09
C ILE A 158 -18.54 0.97 18.73
N PRO A 159 -19.00 1.64 19.80
CA PRO A 159 -20.28 1.31 20.44
C PRO A 159 -21.49 1.31 19.47
N THR A 160 -21.40 2.06 18.38
CA THR A 160 -22.50 2.26 17.43
C THR A 160 -22.39 1.39 16.17
N GLY A 161 -21.36 0.54 16.04
CA GLY A 161 -21.18 -0.34 14.88
C GLY A 161 -19.73 -0.78 14.65
N ALA A 162 -19.50 -1.51 13.56
CA ALA A 162 -18.18 -1.94 13.14
C ALA A 162 -17.97 -1.74 11.63
N LYS A 163 -16.73 -1.52 11.21
CA LYS A 163 -16.38 -1.36 9.79
C LYS A 163 -15.02 -2.01 9.48
N LEU A 164 -14.93 -2.62 8.30
CA LEU A 164 -13.68 -3.15 7.76
C LEU A 164 -12.92 -2.07 7.00
N VAL A 165 -11.60 -2.02 7.21
CA VAL A 165 -10.67 -1.14 6.53
C VAL A 165 -9.51 -1.97 6.03
N THR A 166 -9.22 -1.85 4.74
CA THR A 166 -8.06 -2.49 4.11
C THR A 166 -7.05 -1.42 3.75
N VAL A 167 -5.82 -1.59 4.24
CA VAL A 167 -4.68 -0.74 3.89
C VAL A 167 -3.74 -1.51 2.96
N ARG A 168 -3.20 -0.80 1.98
CA ARG A 168 -2.23 -1.31 1.01
C ARG A 168 -1.04 -0.38 0.97
N ILE A 169 0.15 -0.94 0.96
CA ILE A 169 1.39 -0.19 0.81
C ILE A 169 2.33 -0.97 -0.11
N SER A 170 3.16 -0.22 -0.85
CA SER A 170 4.14 -0.77 -1.77
C SER A 170 5.47 -0.05 -1.54
N ALA A 171 6.55 -0.81 -1.41
CA ALA A 171 7.91 -0.30 -1.28
C ALA A 171 8.77 -0.82 -2.43
N LEU A 172 9.47 0.09 -3.13
CA LEU A 172 10.41 -0.29 -4.18
C LEU A 172 11.68 -0.88 -3.53
N MET A 173 11.93 -2.16 -3.76
CA MET A 173 13.03 -2.89 -3.14
C MET A 173 14.29 -2.85 -4.01
N ALA A 174 14.12 -2.95 -5.32
CA ALA A 174 15.21 -2.84 -6.27
C ALA A 174 14.69 -2.41 -7.64
N GLU A 175 15.52 -1.69 -8.38
CA GLU A 175 15.30 -1.43 -9.80
C GLU A 175 16.61 -1.57 -10.60
N SER A 176 16.49 -1.93 -11.88
CA SER A 176 17.60 -1.92 -12.82
C SER A 176 17.13 -1.56 -14.23
N ILE A 177 18.03 -0.98 -15.02
CA ILE A 177 17.82 -0.72 -16.44
C ILE A 177 18.54 -1.79 -17.25
N LEU A 178 17.77 -2.62 -17.93
CA LEU A 178 18.24 -3.63 -18.85
C LEU A 178 18.45 -2.98 -20.21
N VAL A 179 19.69 -2.95 -20.69
CA VAL A 179 20.04 -2.40 -21.99
C VAL A 179 20.10 -3.55 -23.00
N GLY A 180 19.27 -3.46 -24.03
CA GLY A 180 19.27 -4.38 -25.18
C GLY A 180 20.04 -3.81 -26.38
N SER A 181 20.19 -4.64 -27.42
CA SER A 181 20.75 -4.22 -28.70
C SER A 181 19.87 -3.17 -29.37
N VAL A 182 20.50 -2.15 -29.95
CA VAL A 182 19.78 -1.11 -30.71
C VAL A 182 19.34 -1.68 -32.07
N PRO A 183 18.04 -1.63 -32.45
CA PRO A 183 17.62 -2.06 -33.78
C PRO A 183 18.19 -1.13 -34.84
N ASP A 184 18.56 -1.69 -35.99
CA ASP A 184 19.15 -0.95 -37.12
C ASP A 184 18.20 0.12 -37.71
N SER A 185 16.90 0.06 -37.38
CA SER A 185 15.90 1.07 -37.76
C SER A 185 14.81 1.18 -36.69
N PHE A 186 14.48 2.43 -36.28
CA PHE A 186 13.39 2.74 -35.35
C PHE A 186 12.51 3.82 -35.95
N ILE A 187 11.26 3.47 -36.31
CA ILE A 187 10.23 4.43 -36.73
C ILE A 187 9.13 4.45 -35.67
N GLN A 188 9.06 5.53 -34.90
CA GLN A 188 7.98 5.76 -33.95
C GLN A 188 6.81 6.45 -34.68
N VAL A 189 5.85 5.65 -35.13
CA VAL A 189 4.68 6.15 -35.86
C VAL A 189 3.68 6.74 -34.86
N GLY A 190 3.61 8.07 -34.77
CA GLY A 190 2.68 8.78 -33.90
C GLY A 190 1.23 8.78 -34.40
N ASN A 191 1.01 8.58 -35.71
CA ASN A 191 -0.31 8.42 -36.33
C ASN A 191 -0.21 7.54 -37.59
N THR A 192 -1.19 6.66 -37.79
CA THR A 192 -1.24 5.65 -38.88
C THR A 192 -1.15 6.26 -40.28
N SER A 193 -1.43 7.55 -40.43
CA SER A 193 -1.34 8.31 -41.68
C SER A 193 0.10 8.51 -42.17
N ASP A 194 1.07 8.60 -41.25
CA ASP A 194 2.48 8.85 -41.59
C ASP A 194 3.23 7.55 -41.91
N ALA A 195 2.70 6.39 -41.50
CA ALA A 195 3.26 5.08 -41.81
C ALA A 195 3.18 4.71 -43.30
N LEU A 196 2.23 5.28 -44.05
CA LEU A 196 2.04 5.01 -45.48
C LEU A 196 3.04 5.74 -46.40
N ASN A 197 3.81 6.70 -45.87
CA ASN A 197 4.84 7.44 -46.63
C ASN A 197 6.23 6.79 -46.60
N PHE A 198 6.38 5.63 -45.94
CA PHE A 198 7.67 4.94 -45.79
C PHE A 198 7.74 3.59 -46.52
N ALA A 199 6.77 3.26 -47.36
CA ALA A 199 6.89 2.15 -48.31
C ALA A 199 7.53 2.66 -49.62
N PRO A 200 8.56 2.00 -50.18
CA PRO A 200 9.06 2.31 -51.52
C PRO A 200 8.05 1.96 -52.63
#